data_AF-A0A2K1LBN6-F1
#
_entry.id   AF-A0A2K1LBN6-F1
#
_cell.length_a   1.000
_cell.length_b   1.000
_cell.length_c   1.000
_cell.angle_alpha   90.00
_cell.angle_beta   90.00
_cell.angle_gamma   90.00
#
_symmetry.space_group_name_H-M   'P 1'
#
loop_
_entity.id
_entity.type
_entity.pdbx_description
1 polymer ?
#
loop_
_entity_poly.entity_id
_entity_poly.type
_entity_poly.pdbx_seq_one_letter_code
_entity_poly.pdbx_strand_id
1 'polypeptide(L)' 'MPCRSTGDGNWELVTECEVDDYLYERIKKSEDELIAEKKCVAYLTGGERGICNFPDGGKKLLGDQ' A
#
# COMPACT_ATOMS: atom_id res chain seq x y z
N MET A 1 -4.56 4.66 4.48
CA MET A 1 -5.96 4.80 4.96
C MET A 1 -6.00 5.87 6.04
N PRO A 2 -7.11 6.61 6.21
CA PRO A 2 -7.24 7.62 7.26
C PRO A 2 -7.50 6.97 8.63
N CYS A 3 -6.73 7.37 9.63
CA CYS A 3 -6.86 6.86 11.00
C CYS A 3 -7.03 8.01 12.00
N ARG A 4 -7.74 7.75 13.08
CA ARG A 4 -7.85 8.63 14.26
C ARG A 4 -7.37 7.90 15.50
N SER A 5 -6.75 8.62 16.43
CA SER A 5 -6.31 8.11 17.72
C SER A 5 -6.68 9.08 18.83
N THR A 6 -6.86 8.56 20.04
CA THR A 6 -7.04 9.35 21.27
C THR A 6 -5.72 9.62 22.00
N GLY A 7 -4.60 9.13 21.46
CA GLY A 7 -3.26 9.26 22.07
C GLY A 7 -2.89 8.12 23.02
N ASP A 8 -3.61 7.00 22.98
CA ASP A 8 -3.41 5.81 23.80
C ASP A 8 -2.44 4.78 23.16
N GLY A 9 -1.90 5.08 21.98
CA GLY A 9 -1.07 4.17 21.18
C GLY A 9 -1.86 3.26 20.25
N ASN A 10 -3.18 3.19 20.39
CA ASN A 10 -4.07 2.54 19.44
C ASN A 10 -4.65 3.57 18.46
N TRP A 11 -5.26 3.07 17.40
CA TRP A 11 -5.93 3.89 16.40
C TRP A 11 -7.09 3.12 15.78
N GLU A 12 -8.05 3.86 15.24
CA GLU A 12 -9.18 3.35 14.50
C GLU A 12 -9.25 3.95 13.09
N LEU A 13 -9.83 3.22 12.14
CA LEU A 13 -10.04 3.72 10.79
C LEU A 13 -11.20 4.72 10.80
N VAL A 14 -11.01 5.83 10.08
CA VAL A 14 -12.08 6.81 9.86
C VAL A 14 -12.97 6.32 8.74
N THR A 15 -14.25 6.11 9.03
CA THR A 15 -15.25 5.64 8.05
C THR A 15 -15.99 6.76 7.34
N GLU A 16 -15.95 7.98 7.89
CA GLU A 16 -16.63 9.16 7.37
C GLU A 16 -15.75 9.88 6.33
N CYS A 17 -15.39 9.16 5.26
CA CYS A 17 -14.59 9.69 4.15
C CYS A 17 -15.30 9.41 2.83
N GLU A 18 -15.49 10.46 2.03
CA GLU A 18 -15.99 10.33 0.67
C GLU A 18 -14.85 9.90 -0.25
N VAL A 19 -15.08 8.82 -1.01
CA VAL A 19 -14.15 8.33 -2.02
C VAL A 19 -14.88 8.43 -3.36
N ASP A 20 -14.49 9.41 -4.16
CA ASP A 20 -14.96 9.55 -5.53
C ASP A 20 -14.22 8.58 -6.47
N ASP A 21 -14.70 8.46 -7.71
CA ASP A 21 -14.13 7.54 -8.70
C ASP A 21 -12.65 7.85 -8.99
N TYR A 22 -12.30 9.14 -9.05
CA TYR A 22 -10.93 9.59 -9.29
C TYR A 22 -9.98 9.15 -8.17
N LEU A 23 -10.39 9.33 -6.91
CA LEU A 23 -9.61 8.92 -5.75
C LEU A 23 -9.52 7.40 -5.67
N TYR A 24 -10.61 6.69 -5.95
CA TYR A 24 -10.65 5.24 -5.96
C TYR A 24 -9.66 4.64 -6.97
N GLU A 25 -9.62 5.15 -8.19
CA GLU A 25 -8.69 4.69 -9.24
C GLU A 25 -7.23 4.83 -8.81
N ARG A 26 -6.87 5.92 -8.13
CA ARG A 26 -5.50 6.14 -7.64
C ARG A 26 -5.15 5.22 -6.47
N ILE A 27 -6.09 5.00 -5.56
CA ILE A 27 -5.93 4.03 -4.47
C ILE A 27 -5.68 2.63 -5.06
N LYS A 28 -6.46 2.24 -6.08
CA LYS A 28 -6.30 0.96 -6.76
C LYS A 28 -4.95 0.81 -7.44
N LYS A 29 -4.47 1.85 -8.13
CA LYS A 29 -3.13 1.83 -8.72
C LYS A 29 -2.04 1.55 -7.68
N SER A 30 -2.11 2.19 -6.52
CA SER A 30 -1.16 1.93 -5.42
C SER A 30 -1.35 0.56 -4.77
N GLU A 31 -2.58 0.06 -4.67
CA GLU A 31 -2.86 -1.29 -4.17
C GLU A 31 -2.22 -2.37 -5.06
N ASP A 32 -2.30 -2.23 -6.38
CA ASP A 32 -1.68 -3.16 -7.34
C ASP A 32 -0.15 -3.17 -7.22
N GLU A 33 0.47 -2.01 -7.01
CA GLU A 33 1.92 -1.89 -6.73
C GLU A 33 2.29 -2.62 -5.43
N LEU A 34 1.52 -2.42 -4.35
CA LEU A 34 1.75 -3.09 -3.06
C LEU A 34 1.57 -4.62 -3.15
N ILE A 35 0.59 -5.10 -3.93
CA ILE A 35 0.40 -6.53 -4.17
C ILE A 35 1.59 -7.11 -4.94
N ALA A 36 2.15 -6.37 -5.90
CA ALA A 36 3.35 -6.78 -6.62
C ALA A 36 4.57 -6.85 -5.69
N GLU A 37 4.77 -5.84 -4.83
CA GLU A 37 5.83 -5.86 -3.82
C GLU A 37 5.70 -7.02 -2.84
N LYS A 38 4.50 -7.24 -2.30
CA LYS A 38 4.21 -8.38 -1.41
C LYS A 38 4.58 -9.71 -2.05
N LYS A 39 4.27 -9.90 -3.34
CA LYS A 39 4.65 -11.10 -4.10
C LYS A 39 6.15 -11.20 -4.33
N CYS A 40 6.83 -10.07 -4.57
CA CYS A 40 8.28 -10.03 -4.72
C CYS A 40 8.97 -10.49 -3.43
N VAL A 41 8.53 -10.00 -2.27
CA VAL A 41 9.10 -10.34 -0.95
C VAL A 41 8.46 -11.58 -0.31
N ALA A 42 7.72 -12.39 -1.06
CA ALA A 42 7.01 -13.54 -0.53
C ALA A 42 7.96 -14.52 0.21
N TYR A 43 9.18 -14.69 -0.29
CA TYR A 43 10.21 -15.52 0.34
C TYR A 43 10.68 -15.02 1.73
N LEU A 44 10.42 -13.75 2.07
CA LEU A 44 10.71 -13.18 3.40
C LEU A 44 9.52 -13.23 4.35
N THR A 45 8.30 -13.37 3.80
CA THR A 45 7.04 -13.30 4.56
C THR A 45 6.41 -14.68 4.77
N GLY A 46 7.16 -15.75 4.50
CA GLY A 46 6.72 -17.14 4.69
C GLY A 46 6.07 -17.79 3.46
N GLY A 47 6.12 -17.14 2.30
CA GLY A 47 5.75 -17.74 1.01
C GLY A 47 6.90 -18.53 0.39
N GLU A 48 6.57 -19.46 -0.52
CA GLU A 48 7.56 -20.39 -1.10
C GLU A 48 8.58 -19.72 -2.03
N ARG A 49 8.17 -18.73 -2.85
CA ARG A 49 9.03 -18.06 -3.82
C ARG A 49 8.58 -16.62 -4.08
N GLY A 50 9.55 -15.70 -4.21
CA GLY A 50 9.31 -14.33 -4.65
C GLY A 50 9.11 -14.23 -6.15
N ILE A 51 8.08 -13.49 -6.59
CA ILE A 51 7.89 -13.11 -7.99
C ILE A 51 7.88 -11.58 -8.05
N CYS A 52 8.95 -11.00 -8.62
CA CYS A 52 9.12 -9.56 -8.73
C CYS A 52 8.68 -9.10 -10.11
N ASN A 53 7.43 -8.65 -10.23
CA ASN A 53 6.86 -8.09 -11.45
C ASN A 53 6.14 -6.78 -11.12
N PHE A 54 6.87 -5.66 -11.24
CA PHE A 54 6.36 -4.33 -10.95
C PHE A 54 5.78 -3.70 -12.23
N PRO A 55 4.54 -3.20 -12.22
CA PRO A 55 3.91 -2.61 -13.41
C PRO A 55 4.72 -1.44 -13.99
N ASP A 56 5.32 -0.62 -13.12
CA ASP A 56 6.01 0.62 -13.47
C ASP A 56 7.49 0.67 -12.99
N GLY A 57 8.11 -0.49 -12.72
CA GLY A 57 9.56 -0.57 -12.44
C GLY A 57 10.03 -0.13 -11.05
N GLY A 58 9.19 -0.26 -10.02
CA GLY A 58 9.52 0.09 -8.62
C GLY A 58 9.54 1.60 -8.39
N LYS A 59 8.73 2.09 -7.45
CA LYS A 59 8.58 3.54 -7.20
C LYS A 59 9.41 3.93 -5.98
N LYS A 60 10.46 4.73 -6.16
CA LYS A 60 11.12 5.46 -5.06
C LYS A 60 10.64 6.91 -5.08
N LEU A 61 10.36 7.48 -3.91
CA LEU A 61 10.07 8.90 -3.81
C LEU A 61 11.32 9.72 -4.17
N LEU A 62 11.10 10.85 -4.84
CA LEU A 62 12.17 11.75 -5.21
C LEU A 62 12.72 12.41 -3.92
N GLY A 63 13.99 12.17 -3.59
CA GLY A 63 14.65 12.77 -2.42
C GLY A 63 15.00 11.79 -1.30
N ASP A 64 14.47 10.57 -1.32
CA ASP A 64 15.00 9.48 -0.51
C ASP A 64 16.33 9.02 -1.11
N GLN A 65 17.44 9.25 -0.40
CA GLN A 65 18.78 8.80 -0.78
C GLN A 65 19.07 7.46 -0.11
#